data_AF-A0A2V9RY31-F1
#
_entry.id   AF-A0A2V9RY31-F1
#
_cell.length_a   1.000
_cell.length_b   1.000
_cell.length_c   1.000
_cell.angle_alpha   90.00
_cell.angle_beta   90.00
_cell.angle_gamma   90.00
#
_symmetry.space_group_name_H-M   'P 1'
#
loop_
_entity.id
_entity.type
_entity.pdbx_description
1 polymer ?
#
loop_
_entity_poly.entity_id
_entity_poly.type
_entity_poly.pdbx_seq_one_letter_code
_entity_poly.pdbx_strand_id
1 'polypeptide(L)' 'MTRKRGNPNWSQGYPVSIGPAVPTEFELQVTQLRLLPENYAFSDELRRWCERNRNRSYIPEWLLDAWDIPVDPDLSAA' A
#
# COMPACT_ATOMS: atom_id res chain seq x y z
N MET A 1 0.19 -42.32 -27.25
CA MET A 1 0.82 -40.98 -27.16
C MET A 1 0.42 -40.34 -25.85
N THR A 2 1.28 -40.39 -24.84
CA THR A 2 1.02 -39.81 -23.51
C THR A 2 1.29 -38.32 -23.53
N ARG A 3 0.23 -37.51 -23.56
CA ARG A 3 0.34 -36.04 -23.42
C ARG A 3 0.64 -35.69 -21.96
N LYS A 4 1.92 -35.71 -21.56
CA LYS A 4 2.37 -34.98 -20.37
C LYS A 4 2.32 -33.49 -20.67
N ARG A 5 1.24 -32.82 -20.29
CA ARG A 5 1.12 -31.36 -20.32
C ARG A 5 1.03 -30.87 -18.88
N GLY A 6 2.05 -30.14 -18.44
CA GLY A 6 2.11 -29.49 -17.13
C GLY A 6 3.52 -29.51 -16.56
N ASN A 7 4.04 -28.34 -16.23
CA ASN A 7 5.31 -28.20 -15.53
C ASN A 7 5.13 -28.69 -14.07
N PRO A 8 5.79 -29.78 -13.62
CA PRO A 8 5.59 -30.32 -12.26
C PRO A 8 5.96 -29.33 -11.14
N ASN A 9 6.62 -28.25 -11.49
CA ASN A 9 7.10 -27.20 -10.61
C ASN A 9 5.97 -26.31 -10.07
N TRP A 10 4.76 -26.37 -10.63
CA TRP A 10 3.63 -25.54 -10.16
C TRP A 10 3.09 -25.95 -8.78
N SER A 11 3.31 -27.19 -8.36
CA SER A 11 2.89 -27.69 -7.04
C SER A 11 4.01 -27.66 -6.00
N GLN A 12 5.21 -27.19 -6.36
CA GLN A 12 6.30 -27.05 -5.40
C GLN A 12 6.15 -25.70 -4.70
N GLY A 13 5.19 -25.64 -3.77
CA GLY A 13 4.93 -24.51 -2.90
C GLY A 13 6.14 -24.22 -2.03
N TYR A 14 7.10 -23.48 -2.57
CA TYR A 14 8.07 -22.78 -1.75
C TYR A 14 7.27 -21.84 -0.85
N PRO A 15 7.44 -21.89 0.49
CA PRO A 15 6.89 -20.85 1.33
C PRO A 15 7.46 -19.54 0.80
N VAL A 16 6.59 -18.66 0.32
CA VAL A 16 6.99 -17.32 -0.06
C VAL A 16 7.55 -16.71 1.21
N SER A 17 8.87 -16.58 1.28
CA SER A 17 9.52 -15.80 2.32
C SER A 17 9.06 -14.36 2.11
N ILE A 18 8.00 -13.98 2.81
CA ILE A 18 7.56 -12.58 2.88
C ILE A 18 8.74 -11.86 3.52
N GLY A 19 9.54 -11.18 2.70
CA GLY A 19 10.62 -10.34 3.18
C GLY A 19 10.07 -9.31 4.18
N PRO A 20 10.93 -8.71 5.02
CA PRO A 20 10.48 -7.64 5.90
C PRO A 20 9.73 -6.60 5.06
N ALA A 21 8.54 -6.19 5.53
CA ALA A 21 7.71 -5.24 4.82
C ALA A 21 8.58 -4.02 4.50
N VAL A 22 8.82 -3.78 3.21
CA VAL A 22 9.53 -2.58 2.77
C VAL A 22 8.66 -1.42 3.23
N PRO A 23 9.22 -0.44 3.97
CA PRO A 23 8.42 0.67 4.46
C PRO A 23 7.77 1.35 3.26
N THR A 24 6.45 1.48 3.32
CA THR A 24 5.70 2.15 2.25
C THR A 24 6.15 3.61 2.17
N GLU A 25 5.96 4.24 1.01
CA GLU A 25 6.29 5.68 0.88
C GLU A 25 5.58 6.53 1.93
N PHE A 26 4.37 6.11 2.35
CA PHE A 26 3.65 6.70 3.47
C PHE A 26 4.41 6.59 4.79
N GLU A 27 4.89 5.39 5.15
CA GLU A 27 5.66 5.18 6.38
C GLU A 27 6.98 5.96 6.37
N LEU A 28 7.63 6.07 5.21
CA LEU A 28 8.81 6.92 5.04
C LEU A 28 8.48 8.40 5.27
N GLN A 29 7.37 8.88 4.71
CA GLN A 29 6.94 10.28 4.87
C GLN A 29 6.61 10.59 6.33
N VAL A 30 5.85 9.72 6.99
CA VAL A 30 5.52 9.84 8.42
C VAL A 30 6.79 9.86 9.27
N THR A 31 7.75 8.98 8.97
CA THR A 31 9.01 8.89 9.70
C THR A 31 9.85 10.15 9.53
N GLN A 32 9.88 10.72 8.32
CA GLN A 32 10.56 11.99 8.03
C GLN A 32 9.92 13.16 8.78
N LEU A 33 8.58 13.20 8.82
CA LEU A 33 7.81 14.21 9.56
C LEU A 33 7.79 13.95 11.07
N ARG A 34 8.33 12.82 11.54
CA ARG A 34 8.32 12.35 12.94
C ARG A 34 6.93 12.42 13.57
N LEU A 35 5.91 12.06 12.80
CA LEU A 35 4.54 12.08 13.26
C LEU A 35 4.22 10.79 14.01
N LEU A 36 3.44 10.93 15.08
CA LEU A 36 2.78 9.82 15.75
C LEU A 36 1.46 9.51 15.03
N PRO A 37 0.95 8.27 15.07
CA PRO A 37 -0.32 7.88 14.45
C PRO A 37 -1.49 8.79 14.86
N GLU A 38 -1.52 9.22 16.12
CA GLU A 38 -2.52 10.15 16.64
C GLU A 38 -2.49 11.52 15.95
N ASN A 39 -1.30 11.94 15.47
CA ASN A 39 -1.07 13.24 14.86
C ASN A 39 -1.18 13.22 13.32
N TYR A 40 -1.42 12.06 12.71
CA TYR A 40 -1.54 11.99 11.24
C TYR A 40 -2.69 12.86 10.77
N ALA A 41 -3.88 12.69 11.35
CA ALA A 41 -5.08 13.44 10.99
C ALA A 41 -4.95 14.96 11.20
N PHE A 42 -4.06 15.40 12.10
CA PHE A 42 -3.87 16.83 12.40
C PHE A 42 -2.72 17.48 11.60
N SER A 43 -1.95 16.70 10.83
CA SER A 43 -0.82 17.22 10.07
C SER A 43 -1.24 17.69 8.68
N ASP A 44 -1.24 19.00 8.47
CA ASP A 44 -1.45 19.60 7.14
C ASP A 44 -0.37 19.20 6.13
N GLU A 45 0.85 18.94 6.59
CA GLU A 45 1.96 18.53 5.73
C GLU A 45 1.75 17.11 5.19
N LEU A 46 1.31 16.19 6.06
CA LEU A 46 0.93 14.84 5.67
C LEU A 46 -0.29 14.87 4.74
N ARG A 47 -1.30 15.70 5.04
CA ARG A 47 -2.49 15.86 4.18
C ARG A 47 -2.14 16.29 2.77
N ARG A 48 -1.30 17.33 2.61
CA ARG A 48 -0.83 17.81 1.30
C ARG A 48 -0.02 16.76 0.54
N TRP A 49 0.75 15.95 1.26
CA TRP A 49 1.50 14.85 0.66
C TRP A 49 0.54 13.76 0.16
N CYS A 50 -0.45 13.40 0.98
CA CYS A 50 -1.48 12.42 0.66
C CYS A 50 -2.29 12.84 -0.58
N GLU A 51 -2.70 14.11 -0.70
CA GLU A 51 -3.39 14.61 -1.90
C GLU A 51 -2.57 14.42 -3.19
N ARG A 52 -1.24 14.59 -3.12
CA ARG A 52 -0.35 14.42 -4.29
C ARG A 52 -0.03 12.96 -4.59
N ASN A 53 0.01 12.10 -3.57
CA ASN A 53 0.48 10.72 -3.67
C ASN A 53 -0.63 9.68 -3.53
N ARG A 54 -1.90 10.06 -3.35
CA ARG A 54 -3.04 9.13 -3.19
C ARG A 54 -3.20 8.11 -4.31
N ASN A 55 -2.75 8.43 -5.51
CA ASN A 55 -2.82 7.54 -6.67
C ASN A 55 -1.51 6.75 -6.90
N ARG A 56 -0.46 7.02 -6.12
CA ARG A 56 0.89 6.47 -6.30
C ARG A 56 1.32 5.59 -5.12
N SER A 57 0.89 5.96 -3.92
CA SER A 57 1.26 5.32 -2.68
C SER A 57 0.00 4.88 -1.95
N TYR A 58 0.07 3.74 -1.27
CA TYR A 58 -1.01 3.29 -0.40
C TYR A 58 -1.17 4.26 0.77
N ILE A 59 -2.40 4.72 1.01
CA ILE A 59 -2.79 5.55 2.16
C ILE A 59 -3.81 4.75 2.98
N PRO A 60 -3.69 4.69 4.32
CA PRO A 60 -4.65 4.00 5.15
C PRO A 60 -6.07 4.58 5.03
N GLU A 61 -7.08 3.71 4.94
CA GLU A 61 -8.49 4.10 4.77
C GLU A 61 -8.99 5.02 5.90
N TRP A 62 -8.67 4.71 7.15
CA TRP A 62 -9.04 5.53 8.30
C TRP A 62 -8.51 6.97 8.23
N LEU A 63 -7.38 7.18 7.54
CA LEU A 63 -6.77 8.49 7.37
C LEU A 63 -7.47 9.28 6.24
N LEU A 64 -7.90 8.58 5.21
CA LEU A 64 -8.69 9.15 4.11
C LEU A 64 -10.06 9.59 4.61
N ASP A 65 -10.71 8.77 5.45
CA ASP A 65 -11.97 9.11 6.13
C ASP A 65 -11.80 10.33 7.04
N ALA A 66 -10.71 10.41 7.81
CA ALA A 66 -10.45 11.52 8.72
C ALA A 66 -10.31 12.87 8.00
N TRP A 67 -9.90 12.88 6.73
CA TRP A 67 -9.73 14.08 5.92
C TRP A 67 -10.83 14.29 4.86
N ASP A 68 -11.82 13.40 4.81
CA ASP A 68 -12.86 13.37 3.78
C ASP A 68 -12.26 13.40 2.36
N ILE A 69 -11.14 12.70 2.16
CA ILE A 69 -10.47 12.64 0.86
C ILE A 69 -11.13 11.51 0.05
N PRO A 70 -11.87 11.82 -1.03
CA PRO A 70 -12.44 10.78 -1.87
C PRO A 70 -11.31 10.04 -2.58
N VAL A 71 -11.18 8.75 -2.28
CA VAL A 71 -10.38 7.82 -3.09
C VAL A 71 -11.28 7.30 -4.19
N ASP A 72 -10.83 7.45 -5.43
CA ASP A 72 -11.53 6.93 -6.59
C ASP A 72 -11.32 5.41 -6.64
N PRO A 73 -12.35 4.58 -6.35
CA PRO A 73 -12.20 3.13 -6.32
C PRO A 73 -11.96 2.53 -7.72
N ASP A 74 -12.15 3.31 -8.79
CA ASP A 74 -11.99 2.85 -10.18
C ASP A 74 -10.52 2.54 -10.58
N LEU A 75 -9.54 2.92 -9.76
CA LEU A 75 -8.13 2.55 -10.00
C LEU A 75 -7.85 1.05 -9.84
N SER A 76 -8.80 0.27 -9.32
CA SER A 76 -8.66 -1.18 -9.14
C SER A 76 -9.32 -2.03 -10.23
N ALA A 77 -9.91 -1.42 -11.27
CA ALA A 77 -10.55 -2.11 -12.39
C ALA A 77 -9.76 -1.95 -13.70
N ALA A 78 -8.71 -2.75 -13.88
CA ALA A 78 -8.05 -2.95 -15.18
C ALA A 78 -7.67 -4.42 -15.37
#